data_AF-A0A3B9RXG2-F1
#
_entry.id   AF-A0A3B9RXG2-F1
#
_cell.length_a   1.000
_cell.length_b   1.000
_cell.length_c   1.000
_cell.angle_alpha   90.00
_cell.angle_beta   90.00
_cell.angle_gamma   90.00
#
_symmetry.space_group_name_H-M   'P 1'
#
loop_
_entity.id
_entity.type
_entity.pdbx_description
1 polymer ?
#
loop_
_entity_poly.entity_id
_entity_poly.type
_entity_poly.pdbx_seq_one_letter_code
_entity_poly.pdbx_strand_id
1 'polypeptide(L)' 'MIDNDKNFPEEGYSLSVADQNTVEILASSYAGLFYGYQTFRQLCSPLLESGGKPANSVVPGVDILDEPSFGYRGMHLVVS' A
#
# COMPACT_ATOMS: atom_id res chain seq x y z
N MET A 1 -9.94 -2.79 0.19
CA MET A 1 -11.33 -2.31 0.03
C MET A 1 -11.54 -1.10 0.91
N ILE A 2 -12.55 -0.29 0.58
CA ILE A 2 -12.99 0.78 1.47
C ILE A 2 -13.80 0.17 2.61
N ASP A 3 -13.39 0.45 3.83
CA ASP A 3 -14.04 0.03 5.06
C ASP A 3 -14.40 1.30 5.85
N ASN A 4 -15.69 1.62 5.90
CA ASN A 4 -16.20 2.79 6.60
C ASN A 4 -16.47 2.54 8.09
N ASP A 5 -16.45 1.28 8.52
CA ASP A 5 -16.68 0.91 9.92
C ASP A 5 -15.41 1.09 10.75
N LYS A 6 -14.24 0.99 10.12
CA LYS A 6 -12.94 1.31 10.72
C LYS A 6 -12.64 2.80 10.63
N ASN A 7 -12.26 3.39 11.77
CA ASN A 7 -11.97 4.81 11.91
C ASN A 7 -10.52 5.13 11.47
N PHE A 8 -10.19 4.89 10.20
CA PHE A 8 -8.91 5.30 9.63
C PHE A 8 -8.93 6.81 9.33
N PRO A 9 -7.82 7.54 9.54
CA PRO A 9 -7.67 8.87 8.96
C PRO A 9 -7.73 8.81 7.43
N GLU A 10 -7.98 9.95 6.79
CA GLU A 10 -8.22 10.05 5.34
C GLU A 10 -7.14 9.33 4.51
N GLU A 11 -5.87 9.43 4.91
CA GLU A 11 -4.75 8.81 4.19
C GLU A 11 -4.23 7.53 4.87
N GLY A 12 -4.86 7.10 5.96
CA GLY A 12 -4.45 5.92 6.74
C GLY A 12 -4.95 4.61 6.12
N TYR A 13 -4.19 3.54 6.33
CA TYR A 13 -4.54 2.21 5.86
C TYR A 13 -4.02 1.11 6.78
N SER A 14 -4.58 -0.09 6.62
CA SER A 14 -3.98 -1.34 7.10
C SER A 14 -3.68 -2.26 5.92
N LEU A 15 -2.58 -3.00 6.00
CA LEU A 15 -2.18 -4.02 5.04
C LEU A 15 -1.81 -5.29 5.82
N SER A 16 -2.52 -6.39 5.55
CA SER A 16 -2.21 -7.71 6.08
C SER A 16 -1.88 -8.66 4.95
N VAL A 17 -0.73 -9.32 5.05
CA VAL A 17 -0.32 -10.44 4.20
C VAL A 17 -0.24 -11.65 5.13
N ALA A 18 -1.31 -12.43 5.15
CA ALA A 18 -1.50 -13.53 6.08
C ALA A 18 -1.33 -14.90 5.40
N ASP A 19 -1.40 -15.95 6.21
CA ASP A 19 -1.41 -17.33 5.73
C ASP A 19 -2.55 -17.55 4.71
N GLN A 20 -2.37 -18.52 3.82
CA GLN A 20 -3.31 -18.86 2.72
C GLN A 20 -3.28 -17.92 1.51
N ASN A 21 -2.14 -17.26 1.24
CA ASN A 21 -1.93 -16.42 0.05
C ASN A 21 -2.96 -15.29 -0.10
N THR A 22 -3.48 -14.78 1.03
CA THR A 22 -4.45 -13.68 1.03
C THR A 22 -3.76 -12.38 1.39
N VAL A 23 -4.06 -11.35 0.62
CA VAL A 23 -3.61 -9.98 0.87
C VAL A 23 -4.84 -9.12 1.08
N GLU A 24 -4.92 -8.46 2.24
CA GLU A 24 -6.00 -7.55 2.57
C GLU A 24 -5.43 -6.14 2.77
N ILE A 25 -6.04 -5.16 2.11
CA ILE A 25 -5.78 -3.74 2.35
C ILE A 25 -7.10 -3.09 2.73
N LEU A 26 -7.17 -2.42 3.87
CA LEU A 26 -8.36 -1.68 4.32
C LEU A 26 -8.01 -0.22 4.55
N ALA A 27 -8.90 0.68 4.15
CA ALA A 27 -8.80 2.12 4.37
C ALA A 27 -10.18 2.75 4.37
N SER A 28 -10.33 3.94 4.96
CA SER A 28 -11.59 4.70 4.94
C SER A 28 -11.74 5.58 3.68
N SER A 29 -10.68 5.71 2.88
CA SER A 29 -10.68 6.53 1.65
C SER A 29 -9.85 5.90 0.53
N TYR A 30 -10.03 6.42 -0.70
CA TYR A 30 -9.21 6.04 -1.85
C TYR A 30 -7.74 6.43 -1.69
N ALA A 31 -7.42 7.53 -0.99
CA ALA A 31 -6.03 7.94 -0.76
C ALA A 31 -5.31 6.92 0.12
N GLY A 32 -5.92 6.52 1.24
CA GLY A 32 -5.41 5.45 2.10
C GLY A 32 -5.29 4.12 1.35
N LEU A 33 -6.30 3.75 0.56
CA LEU A 33 -6.25 2.51 -0.24
C LEU A 33 -5.12 2.54 -1.27
N PHE A 34 -4.90 3.69 -1.92
CA PHE A 34 -3.80 3.88 -2.85
C PHE A 34 -2.44 3.73 -2.16
N TYR A 35 -2.25 4.33 -0.98
CA TYR A 35 -1.00 4.18 -0.23
C TYR A 35 -0.75 2.75 0.24
N GLY A 36 -1.78 2.07 0.74
CA GLY A 36 -1.65 0.65 1.08
C GLY A 36 -1.27 -0.22 -0.11
N TYR A 37 -1.80 0.08 -1.30
CA TYR A 37 -1.38 -0.59 -2.53
C TYR A 37 0.06 -0.27 -2.92
N GLN A 38 0.51 0.97 -2.77
CA GLN A 38 1.92 1.32 -3.04
C GLN A 38 2.87 0.56 -2.10
N THR A 39 2.54 0.44 -0.82
CA THR A 39 3.32 -0.35 0.14
C THR A 39 3.35 -1.83 -0.26
N PHE A 40 2.20 -2.42 -0.60
CA PHE A 40 2.14 -3.79 -1.09
C PHE A 40 2.99 -4.01 -2.34
N ARG A 41 2.91 -3.10 -3.31
CA ARG A 41 3.73 -3.11 -4.53
C ARG A 41 5.22 -3.11 -4.23
N GLN A 42 5.67 -2.37 -3.19
CA GLN A 42 7.07 -2.35 -2.77
C GLN A 42 7.53 -3.63 -2.07
N LEU A 43 6.61 -4.38 -1.46
CA LEU A 43 6.89 -5.71 -0.89
C LEU A 43 7.00 -6.81 -1.97
N CYS A 44 6.44 -6.57 -3.15
CA CYS A 44 6.54 -7.47 -4.29
C CYS A 44 7.93 -7.44 -4.95
N SER A 45 8.19 -8.43 -5.81
CA SER A 45 9.46 -8.50 -6.55
C SER A 45 9.62 -7.30 -7.49
N PRO A 46 10.79 -6.64 -7.51
CA PRO A 46 11.07 -5.56 -8.45
C PRO A 46 11.06 -6.01 -9.92
N LEU A 47 11.11 -7.32 -10.20
CA LEU A 47 10.94 -7.86 -11.55
C LEU A 47 9.57 -7.56 -12.16
N LEU A 48 8.53 -7.41 -11.33
CA LEU A 48 7.19 -7.08 -11.81
C LEU A 48 7.14 -5.65 -12.38
N GLU A 49 7.93 -4.74 -11.83
CA GLU A 49 8.03 -3.34 -12.28
C GLU A 49 8.77 -3.19 -13.62
N SER A 50 9.72 -4.09 -13.90
CA SER A 50 10.45 -4.12 -15.17
C SER A 50 9.73 -4.92 -16.27
N GLY A 51 8.48 -5.35 -16.03
CA GLY A 51 7.68 -6.14 -16.97
C GLY A 51 8.05 -7.63 -17.02
N GLY A 52 8.90 -8.09 -16.10
CA GLY A 52 9.23 -9.49 -15.93
C GLY A 52 8.10 -10.28 -15.27
N LYS A 53 8.10 -11.60 -15.47
CA LYS A 53 7.22 -12.54 -14.77
C LYS A 53 8.08 -13.45 -13.88
N PRO A 54 8.17 -13.19 -12.57
CA PRO A 54 8.94 -14.04 -11.68
C PRO A 54 8.32 -15.45 -11.65
N ALA A 55 9.18 -16.48 -11.67
CA ALA A 55 8.73 -17.87 -11.65
C ALA A 55 7.93 -18.20 -10.37
N ASN A 56 8.33 -17.61 -9.25
CA ASN A 56 7.62 -17.62 -7.98
C ASN A 56 7.53 -16.19 -7.45
N SER A 57 6.36 -15.77 -6.99
CA SER A 57 6.18 -14.50 -6.27
C SER A 57 6.11 -14.79 -4.78
N VAL A 58 7.10 -14.30 -4.04
CA VAL A 58 7.12 -14.37 -2.58
C VAL A 58 6.94 -12.96 -2.05
N VAL A 59 5.94 -12.78 -1.20
CA VAL A 59 5.69 -11.54 -0.46
C VAL A 59 5.86 -11.89 1.03
N PRO A 60 6.59 -11.08 1.82
CA PRO A 60 6.71 -11.32 3.25
C PRO A 60 5.34 -11.22 3.93
N GLY A 61 5.09 -12.10 4.90
CA GLY A 61 3.94 -11.99 5.79
C GLY A 61 4.13 -10.79 6.72
N VAL A 62 3.18 -9.86 6.70
CA VAL A 62 3.24 -8.59 7.44
C VAL A 62 1.85 -8.17 7.91
N ASP A 63 1.81 -7.45 9.03
CA ASP A 63 0.65 -6.70 9.47
C ASP A 63 1.09 -5.24 9.69
N ILE A 64 0.59 -4.35 8.84
CA ILE A 64 0.97 -2.94 8.79
C ILE A 64 -0.26 -2.08 9.10
N LEU A 65 -0.08 -1.10 9.97
CA LEU A 65 -0.98 0.02 10.18
C LEU A 65 -0.16 1.29 9.99
N ASP A 66 -0.55 2.14 9.04
CA ASP A 66 0.27 3.27 8.61
C ASP A 66 -0.58 4.48 8.21
N GLU A 67 -0.03 5.67 8.45
CA GLU A 67 -0.64 6.96 8.20
C GLU A 67 0.43 8.05 8.09
N PRO A 68 0.20 9.12 7.31
CA PRO A 68 1.19 10.18 7.19
C PRO A 68 1.23 11.07 8.44
N SER A 69 2.43 11.34 8.94
CA SER A 69 2.61 12.27 10.06
C SER A 69 2.31 13.74 9.71
N PHE A 70 2.37 14.10 8.42
CA PHE A 70 2.08 15.45 7.93
C PHE A 70 1.15 15.38 6.71
N GLY A 71 0.08 16.19 6.73
CA GLY A 71 -0.93 16.20 5.64
C GLY A 71 -0.43 16.82 4.32
N TYR A 72 0.64 17.62 4.33
CA TYR A 72 1.22 18.20 3.12
C TYR A 72 2.57 17.56 2.79
N ARG A 73 2.66 16.87 1.65
CA ARG A 73 3.87 16.15 1.18
C ARG A 73 4.16 16.44 -0.31
N GLY A 74 4.01 17.70 -0.71
CA GLY A 74 4.22 18.14 -2.09
C GLY A 74 5.70 18.26 -2.49
N MET A 75 5.98 18.19 -3.79
CA MET A 75 7.30 18.45 -4.38
C MET A 75 7.20 19.59 -5.40
N HIS A 76 8.05 20.60 -5.28
CA HIS A 76 8.16 21.67 -6.28
C HIS A 76 9.11 21.20 -7.39
N LEU A 77 8.58 20.99 -8.60
CA LEU A 77 9.38 20.72 -9.79
C LEU A 77 9.60 22.03 -10.56
N VAL A 78 10.85 22.51 -10.60
CA VAL A 78 11.19 23.69 -11.41
C VAL A 78 11.46 23.23 -12.84
N VAL A 79 10.73 23.81 -13.79
CA VAL A 79 10.91 23.60 -15.23
C VAL A 79 11.36 24.92 -15.86
N SER A 80 12.47 24.89 -16.60
CA SER A 80 13.03 26.01 -17.36
C SER A 80 12.91 25.77 -18.85
#